data_AF-A0A850LP25-F1
#
_entry.id   AF-A0A850LP25-F1
#
_cell.length_a   1.000
_cell.length_b   1.000
_cell.length_c   1.000
_cell.angle_alpha   90.00
_cell.angle_beta   90.00
_cell.angle_gamma   90.00
#
_symmetry.space_group_name_H-M   'P 1'
#
loop_
_entity.id
_entity.type
_entity.pdbx_description
1 polymer ?
#
loop_
_entity_poly.entity_id
_entity_poly.type
_entity_poly.pdbx_seq_one_letter_code
_entity_poly.pdbx_strand_id
1 'polypeptide(L)'
;MSRVHLLLLSVLLWLCAAVSASAATGDCPPGTLRCGATSCCSGAQTCSWDGYCIPLGATYCGGGRSCGPFEQCVAGGTQCAPRDTGRCQTGLTCGPGMTCTASGRCVPATTRDLDLPINTPCKDGRVCPAGTQCLPGGGCSRVGWYLCEETGSQCRPGFKCSAERGCVPLKAVDCGQGKWCKPGEICLPEGGCAPVE
;
A
#
# COMPACT_ATOMS: atom_id res chain seq x y z
N MET A 1 77.90 -6.62 29.40
CA MET A 1 76.84 -7.59 29.02
C MET A 1 75.51 -6.88 28.68
N SER A 2 75.52 -5.73 27.99
CA SER A 2 74.31 -4.89 27.81
C SER A 2 73.87 -4.64 26.35
N ARG A 3 74.70 -4.98 25.35
CA ARG A 3 74.39 -4.72 23.93
C ARG A 3 73.68 -5.89 23.23
N VAL A 4 73.93 -7.13 23.68
CA VAL A 4 73.32 -8.34 23.11
C VAL A 4 71.85 -8.47 23.51
N HIS A 5 71.49 -8.10 24.74
CA HIS A 5 70.09 -8.11 25.19
C HIS A 5 69.23 -7.06 24.48
N LEU A 6 69.78 -5.87 24.19
CA LEU A 6 69.05 -4.84 23.46
C LEU A 6 68.76 -5.24 22.00
N LEU A 7 69.70 -5.94 21.36
CA LEU A 7 69.51 -6.47 20.00
C LEU A 7 68.50 -7.63 19.96
N LEU A 8 68.50 -8.51 20.95
CA LEU A 8 67.48 -9.56 21.07
C LEU A 8 66.08 -8.99 21.34
N LEU A 9 65.94 -7.98 22.20
CA LEU A 9 64.67 -7.32 22.47
C LEU A 9 64.12 -6.56 21.26
N SER A 10 64.99 -5.95 20.44
CA SER A 10 64.58 -5.27 19.21
C SER A 10 64.22 -6.23 18.07
N VAL A 11 64.89 -7.38 17.98
CA VAL A 11 64.52 -8.45 17.04
C VAL A 11 63.21 -9.12 17.46
N LEU A 12 62.97 -9.37 18.75
CA LEU A 12 61.69 -9.88 19.25
C LEU A 12 60.53 -8.86 19.08
N LEU A 13 60.78 -7.55 19.23
CA LEU A 13 59.77 -6.53 18.94
C LEU A 13 59.43 -6.44 17.44
N TRP A 14 60.39 -6.71 16.56
CA TRP A 14 60.16 -6.78 15.11
C TRP A 14 59.42 -8.05 14.68
N LEU A 15 59.64 -9.18 15.35
CA LEU A 15 58.95 -10.44 15.07
C LEU A 15 57.46 -10.43 15.51
N CYS A 16 57.09 -9.62 16.49
CA CYS A 16 55.68 -9.49 16.90
C CYS A 16 54.81 -8.63 15.94
N ALA A 17 55.41 -7.88 15.01
CA ALA A 17 54.67 -7.01 14.10
C ALA A 17 54.21 -7.71 12.80
N ALA A 18 54.55 -8.99 12.60
CA ALA A 18 54.28 -9.73 11.37
C ALA A 18 53.14 -10.76 11.47
N VAL A 19 52.30 -10.69 12.50
CA VAL A 19 50.94 -11.25 12.39
C VAL A 19 50.09 -10.21 11.67
N SER A 20 50.37 -10.05 10.37
CA SER A 20 49.37 -9.55 9.45
C SER A 20 48.22 -10.54 9.54
N ALA A 21 47.15 -10.14 10.22
CA ALA A 21 45.87 -10.80 10.08
C ALA A 21 45.58 -10.82 8.58
N SER A 22 45.76 -11.98 7.96
CA SER A 22 45.21 -12.30 6.66
C SER A 22 43.70 -12.21 6.86
N ALA A 23 43.13 -11.01 6.75
CA ALA A 23 41.72 -10.87 6.48
C ALA A 23 41.52 -11.63 5.17
N ALA A 24 40.99 -12.84 5.29
CA ALA A 24 40.69 -13.70 4.17
C ALA A 24 39.96 -12.85 3.15
N THR A 25 40.55 -12.76 1.96
CA THR A 25 39.99 -12.13 0.78
C THR A 25 38.67 -12.83 0.45
N GLY A 26 37.59 -12.41 1.11
CA GLY A 26 36.23 -12.86 0.83
C GLY A 26 35.43 -13.46 1.99
N ASP A 27 35.85 -13.43 3.25
CA ASP A 27 34.98 -13.89 4.33
C ASP A 27 34.19 -12.75 4.97
N CYS A 28 32.88 -12.91 4.99
CA CYS A 28 31.96 -11.99 5.62
C CYS A 28 31.95 -12.17 7.15
N PRO A 29 31.73 -11.11 7.94
CA PRO A 29 31.71 -11.22 9.39
C PRO A 29 30.63 -12.21 9.86
N PRO A 30 30.82 -12.87 11.03
CA PRO A 30 29.84 -13.80 11.58
C PRO A 30 28.43 -13.17 11.66
N GLY A 31 27.41 -13.93 11.25
CA GLY A 31 26.02 -13.44 11.20
C GLY A 31 25.66 -12.66 9.94
N THR A 32 26.56 -12.61 8.95
CA THR A 32 26.27 -12.07 7.61
C THR A 32 26.42 -13.14 6.53
N LEU A 33 25.65 -13.00 5.46
CA LEU A 33 25.67 -13.87 4.29
C LEU A 33 26.43 -13.19 3.17
N ARG A 34 27.39 -13.90 2.55
CA ARG A 34 28.08 -13.39 1.37
C ARG A 34 27.18 -13.45 0.14
N CYS A 35 26.99 -12.31 -0.51
CA CYS A 35 26.32 -12.19 -1.79
C CYS A 35 27.31 -11.65 -2.84
N GLY A 36 27.51 -12.40 -3.92
CA GLY A 36 28.48 -12.05 -4.95
C GLY A 36 29.92 -12.00 -4.47
N ALA A 37 30.74 -11.21 -5.16
CA ALA A 37 32.18 -11.14 -4.89
C ALA A 37 32.49 -10.30 -3.63
N THR A 38 31.71 -9.26 -3.34
CA THR A 38 32.08 -8.20 -2.40
C THR A 38 31.04 -7.88 -1.33
N SER A 39 29.77 -8.31 -1.47
CA SER A 39 28.71 -7.90 -0.54
C SER A 39 28.55 -8.88 0.62
N CYS A 40 28.43 -8.35 1.84
CA CYS A 40 28.09 -9.09 3.04
C CYS A 40 26.77 -8.56 3.59
N CYS A 41 25.73 -9.39 3.56
CA CYS A 41 24.36 -9.00 3.88
C CYS A 41 23.96 -9.49 5.27
N SER A 42 23.25 -8.67 6.03
CA SER A 42 22.79 -9.06 7.37
C SER A 42 21.64 -10.07 7.30
N GLY A 43 21.28 -10.69 8.43
CA GLY A 43 20.13 -11.60 8.51
C GLY A 43 18.78 -10.97 8.16
N ALA A 44 18.68 -9.64 8.05
CA ALA A 44 17.49 -8.92 7.59
C ALA A 44 17.50 -8.64 6.07
N GLN A 45 18.35 -9.34 5.32
CA GLN A 45 18.54 -9.15 3.88
C GLN A 45 18.64 -10.50 3.15
N THR A 46 18.38 -10.49 1.85
CA THR A 46 18.58 -11.63 0.93
C THR A 46 19.53 -11.24 -0.21
N CYS A 47 20.14 -12.22 -0.89
CA CYS A 47 20.99 -11.97 -2.04
C CYS A 47 20.16 -11.67 -3.31
N SER A 48 20.60 -10.68 -4.08
CA SER A 48 20.20 -10.50 -5.47
C SER A 48 20.99 -11.39 -6.43
N TRP A 49 20.52 -11.49 -7.67
CA TRP A 49 21.15 -12.28 -8.74
C TRP A 49 22.50 -11.72 -9.21
N ASP A 50 22.75 -10.41 -9.04
CA ASP A 50 24.00 -9.70 -9.35
C ASP A 50 24.87 -9.45 -8.11
N GLY A 51 24.56 -10.09 -6.97
CA GLY A 51 25.45 -10.13 -5.81
C GLY A 51 25.35 -8.94 -4.86
N TYR A 52 24.19 -8.31 -4.76
CA TYR A 52 23.88 -7.24 -3.81
C TYR A 52 22.90 -7.68 -2.73
N CYS A 53 22.79 -6.88 -1.68
CA CYS A 53 21.87 -7.11 -0.57
C CYS A 53 20.50 -6.47 -0.83
N ILE A 54 19.45 -7.27 -0.71
CA ILE A 54 18.05 -6.84 -0.81
C ILE A 54 17.45 -6.87 0.60
N PRO A 55 16.98 -5.74 1.16
CA PRO A 55 16.25 -5.75 2.44
C PRO A 55 15.01 -6.66 2.40
N LEU A 56 14.67 -7.31 3.51
CA LEU A 56 13.45 -8.10 3.57
C LEU A 56 12.21 -7.26 3.23
N GLY A 57 11.36 -7.81 2.35
CA GLY A 57 10.18 -7.14 1.81
C GLY A 57 10.46 -6.15 0.67
N ALA A 58 11.72 -5.74 0.46
CA ALA A 58 12.07 -4.79 -0.59
C ALA A 58 11.94 -5.37 -2.01
N THR A 59 11.71 -4.50 -2.98
CA THR A 59 11.71 -4.85 -4.41
C THR A 59 13.08 -4.53 -5.00
N TYR A 60 13.78 -5.52 -5.56
CA TYR A 60 15.09 -5.33 -6.17
C TYR A 60 15.00 -4.78 -7.60
N CYS A 61 15.77 -3.73 -7.89
CA CYS A 61 15.74 -3.00 -9.16
C CYS A 61 16.97 -3.23 -10.05
N GLY A 62 17.95 -4.03 -9.60
CA GLY A 62 19.23 -4.21 -10.29
C GLY A 62 20.29 -3.20 -9.87
N GLY A 63 21.57 -3.55 -10.06
CA GLY A 63 22.71 -2.66 -9.85
C GLY A 63 22.89 -2.18 -8.40
N GLY A 64 22.49 -3.00 -7.42
CA GLY A 64 22.55 -2.71 -5.99
C GLY A 64 21.41 -1.86 -5.45
N ARG A 65 20.39 -1.57 -6.25
CA ARG A 65 19.28 -0.72 -5.86
C ARG A 65 18.05 -1.52 -5.48
N SER A 66 17.45 -1.19 -4.33
CA SER A 66 16.18 -1.77 -3.86
C SER A 66 15.21 -0.67 -3.44
N CYS A 67 13.91 -0.89 -3.64
CA CYS A 67 12.83 -0.04 -3.15
C CYS A 67 12.19 -0.66 -1.91
N GLY A 68 11.60 0.15 -1.02
CA GLY A 68 11.00 -0.30 0.22
C GLY A 68 9.85 -1.31 0.03
N PRO A 69 9.34 -1.91 1.14
CA PRO A 69 8.37 -2.99 1.08
C PRO A 69 7.02 -2.66 0.43
N PHE A 70 6.70 -1.37 0.34
CA PHE A 70 5.47 -0.88 -0.30
C PHE A 70 5.78 -0.10 -1.58
N GLU A 71 6.97 -0.30 -2.15
CA GLU A 71 7.45 0.39 -3.33
C GLU A 71 7.83 -0.60 -4.44
N GLN A 72 7.80 -0.09 -5.68
CA GLN A 72 8.18 -0.77 -6.90
C GLN A 72 9.23 0.04 -7.66
N CYS A 73 10.00 -0.69 -8.47
CA CYS A 73 11.00 -0.13 -9.36
C CYS A 73 10.33 0.57 -10.55
N VAL A 74 10.71 1.82 -10.81
CA VAL A 74 10.21 2.62 -11.94
C VAL A 74 11.38 3.24 -12.70
N ALA A 75 11.10 3.86 -13.85
CA ALA A 75 12.12 4.43 -14.74
C ALA A 75 13.26 3.42 -15.05
N GLY A 76 12.91 2.19 -15.39
CA GLY A 76 13.87 1.12 -15.69
C GLY A 76 14.69 0.64 -14.49
N GLY A 77 14.24 0.91 -13.26
CA GLY A 77 14.94 0.52 -12.03
C GLY A 77 15.72 1.66 -11.36
N THR A 78 15.78 2.84 -11.97
CA THR A 78 16.51 4.00 -11.45
C THR A 78 15.74 4.82 -10.41
N GLN A 79 14.45 4.55 -10.23
CA GLN A 79 13.57 5.27 -9.31
C GLN A 79 12.65 4.31 -8.53
N CYS A 80 12.15 4.74 -7.38
CA CYS A 80 11.17 4.02 -6.56
C CYS A 80 9.87 4.79 -6.57
N ALA A 81 8.75 4.07 -6.67
CA ALA A 81 7.43 4.62 -6.48
C ALA A 81 6.59 3.65 -5.66
N PRO A 82 5.54 4.09 -4.96
CA PRO A 82 4.65 3.19 -4.23
C PRO A 82 4.05 2.08 -5.13
N ARG A 83 3.80 0.89 -4.60
CA ARG A 83 3.40 -0.29 -5.38
C ARG A 83 2.01 -0.13 -6.04
N ASP A 84 1.17 0.76 -5.52
CA ASP A 84 -0.15 1.10 -6.07
C ASP A 84 -0.09 2.14 -7.21
N THR A 85 1.10 2.37 -7.76
CA THR A 85 1.28 3.33 -8.85
C THR A 85 1.01 2.67 -10.18
N GLY A 86 -0.18 2.93 -10.74
CA GLY A 86 -0.53 2.49 -12.08
C GLY A 86 0.52 2.97 -13.08
N ARG A 87 1.19 2.04 -13.77
CA ARG A 87 2.12 2.36 -14.86
C ARG A 87 1.33 2.55 -16.15
N CYS A 88 1.54 3.68 -16.82
CA CYS A 88 0.81 4.03 -18.03
C CYS A 88 1.42 3.33 -19.25
N GLN A 89 0.62 3.14 -20.30
CA GLN A 89 1.09 2.60 -21.58
C GLN A 89 2.17 3.49 -22.22
N THR A 90 2.17 4.78 -21.90
CA THR A 90 3.21 5.77 -22.26
C THR A 90 4.52 5.60 -21.49
N GLY A 91 4.59 4.72 -20.49
CA GLY A 91 5.75 4.52 -19.62
C GLY A 91 5.81 5.46 -18.40
N LEU A 92 4.89 6.42 -18.30
CA LEU A 92 4.75 7.30 -17.14
C LEU A 92 4.33 6.47 -15.90
N THR A 93 4.94 6.72 -14.75
CA THR A 93 4.54 6.09 -13.47
C THR A 93 3.87 7.12 -12.59
N CYS A 94 2.68 6.80 -12.08
CA CYS A 94 1.90 7.72 -11.26
C CYS A 94 2.35 7.73 -9.80
N GLY A 95 1.93 8.71 -8.99
CA GLY A 95 2.19 8.73 -7.54
C GLY A 95 1.21 7.83 -6.76
N PRO A 96 1.45 7.57 -5.46
CA PRO A 96 0.52 6.78 -4.64
C PRO A 96 -0.90 7.36 -4.71
N GLY A 97 -1.91 6.50 -4.84
CA GLY A 97 -3.29 6.94 -4.99
C GLY A 97 -3.57 7.62 -6.35
N MET A 98 -2.77 7.33 -7.38
CA MET A 98 -2.96 7.80 -8.75
C MET A 98 -2.91 6.62 -9.75
N THR A 99 -3.67 6.73 -10.83
CA THR A 99 -3.87 5.75 -11.91
C THR A 99 -3.72 6.41 -13.28
N CYS A 100 -3.68 5.60 -14.33
CA CYS A 100 -3.48 6.06 -15.71
C CYS A 100 -4.80 6.22 -16.47
N THR A 101 -4.95 7.35 -17.15
CA THR A 101 -6.00 7.53 -18.17
C THR A 101 -5.68 6.74 -19.44
N ALA A 102 -6.67 6.55 -20.31
CA ALA A 102 -6.47 5.94 -21.64
C ALA A 102 -5.43 6.70 -22.49
N SER A 103 -5.29 8.00 -22.27
CA SER A 103 -4.29 8.86 -22.92
C SER A 103 -2.89 8.78 -22.27
N GLY A 104 -2.72 7.96 -21.23
CA GLY A 104 -1.43 7.76 -20.56
C GLY A 104 -1.00 8.89 -19.61
N ARG A 105 -1.95 9.62 -19.02
CA ARG A 105 -1.70 10.63 -17.98
C ARG A 105 -2.06 10.10 -16.59
N CYS A 106 -1.39 10.61 -15.55
CA CYS A 106 -1.69 10.27 -14.17
C CYS A 106 -2.82 11.11 -13.59
N VAL A 107 -3.82 10.45 -13.01
CA VAL A 107 -4.99 11.03 -12.32
C VAL A 107 -5.22 10.29 -11.00
N PRO A 108 -5.92 10.82 -9.99
CA PRO A 108 -6.15 10.09 -8.74
C PRO A 108 -6.82 8.72 -8.95
N ALA A 109 -6.37 7.65 -8.29
CA ALA A 109 -6.91 6.29 -8.40
C ALA A 109 -8.38 6.21 -7.96
N THR A 110 -8.81 7.14 -7.10
CA THR A 110 -10.22 7.36 -6.75
C THR A 110 -11.10 7.81 -7.92
N THR A 111 -10.50 8.17 -9.06
CA THR A 111 -11.22 8.45 -10.32
C THR A 111 -11.36 7.21 -11.22
N ARG A 112 -10.84 6.02 -10.84
CA ARG A 112 -11.04 4.80 -11.63
C ARG A 112 -12.27 3.99 -11.27
N ASP A 113 -12.77 4.11 -10.03
CA ASP A 113 -14.06 3.52 -9.65
C ASP A 113 -15.22 4.51 -9.71
N LEU A 114 -14.97 5.72 -10.18
CA LEU A 114 -16.02 6.62 -10.57
C LEU A 114 -15.61 7.32 -11.85
N ASP A 115 -16.37 7.06 -12.90
CA ASP A 115 -16.85 8.11 -13.80
C ASP A 115 -17.45 9.26 -12.97
N LEU A 116 -16.60 10.01 -12.26
CA LEU A 116 -16.93 11.28 -11.69
C LEU A 116 -16.70 12.28 -12.82
N PRO A 117 -17.77 12.78 -13.47
CA PRO A 117 -17.59 13.78 -14.48
C PRO A 117 -16.83 14.98 -13.90
N ILE A 118 -15.79 15.41 -14.61
CA ILE A 118 -15.25 16.76 -14.48
C ILE A 118 -16.41 17.71 -14.75
N ASN A 119 -16.96 18.30 -13.69
CA ASN A 119 -17.99 19.35 -13.73
C ASN A 119 -19.09 19.14 -14.79
N THR A 120 -19.40 17.90 -15.16
CA THR A 120 -20.47 17.67 -16.13
C THR A 120 -21.76 17.78 -15.32
N PRO A 121 -22.69 18.63 -15.76
CA PRO A 121 -23.97 18.73 -15.08
C PRO A 121 -24.60 17.34 -14.99
N CYS A 122 -25.10 17.00 -13.81
CA CYS A 122 -25.91 15.81 -13.57
C CYS A 122 -27.13 15.82 -14.50
N LYS A 123 -27.90 14.72 -14.51
CA LYS A 123 -29.12 14.60 -15.31
C LYS A 123 -30.12 15.74 -15.09
N ASP A 124 -30.14 16.34 -13.92
CA ASP A 124 -30.97 17.49 -13.54
C ASP A 124 -30.31 18.86 -13.81
N GLY A 125 -29.21 18.89 -14.56
CA GLY A 125 -28.49 20.11 -14.93
C GLY A 125 -27.57 20.67 -13.83
N ARG A 126 -27.55 20.07 -12.63
CA ARG A 126 -26.75 20.56 -11.49
C ARG A 126 -25.30 20.12 -11.61
N VAL A 127 -24.37 21.02 -11.33
CA VAL A 127 -22.95 20.69 -11.21
C VAL A 127 -22.62 20.44 -9.75
N CYS A 128 -22.07 19.28 -9.45
CA CYS A 128 -21.76 18.88 -8.09
C CYS A 128 -20.42 19.44 -7.60
N PRO A 129 -20.33 19.88 -6.32
CA PRO A 129 -19.08 20.38 -5.77
C PRO A 129 -18.01 19.28 -5.68
N ALA A 130 -16.74 19.68 -5.60
CA ALA A 130 -15.63 18.73 -5.44
C ALA A 130 -15.84 17.81 -4.23
N GLY A 131 -15.56 16.52 -4.39
CA GLY A 131 -15.77 15.50 -3.36
C GLY A 131 -17.22 14.98 -3.26
N THR A 132 -18.07 15.33 -4.23
CA THR A 132 -19.43 14.79 -4.37
C THR A 132 -19.62 14.16 -5.76
N GLN A 133 -20.62 13.30 -5.90
CA GLN A 133 -20.98 12.59 -7.13
C GLN A 133 -22.42 12.88 -7.54
N CYS A 134 -22.71 12.79 -8.84
CA CYS A 134 -24.08 12.77 -9.33
C CYS A 134 -24.77 11.46 -8.93
N LEU A 135 -26.02 11.54 -8.47
CA LEU A 135 -26.89 10.38 -8.32
C LEU A 135 -27.58 10.06 -9.66
N PRO A 136 -27.98 8.79 -9.91
CA PRO A 136 -28.66 8.39 -11.15
C PRO A 136 -29.92 9.20 -11.49
N GLY A 137 -30.66 9.65 -10.46
CA GLY A 137 -31.85 10.50 -10.58
C GLY A 137 -31.60 12.01 -10.60
N GLY A 138 -30.33 12.45 -10.57
CA GLY A 138 -29.96 13.85 -10.42
C GLY A 138 -29.63 14.25 -8.98
N GLY A 139 -29.04 15.43 -8.80
CA GLY A 139 -28.56 15.91 -7.52
C GLY A 139 -27.22 15.31 -7.08
N CYS A 140 -26.66 15.89 -6.02
CA CYS A 140 -25.31 15.62 -5.55
C CYS A 140 -25.34 14.83 -4.25
N SER A 141 -24.50 13.80 -4.16
CA SER A 141 -24.27 13.03 -2.94
C SER A 141 -22.80 12.88 -2.63
N ARG A 142 -22.50 12.44 -1.42
CA ARG A 142 -21.13 12.07 -1.06
C ARG A 142 -20.69 10.88 -1.89
N VAL A 143 -19.39 10.80 -2.13
CA VAL A 143 -18.82 9.66 -2.86
C VAL A 143 -19.16 8.34 -2.16
N GLY A 144 -19.63 7.36 -2.94
CA GLY A 144 -20.03 6.03 -2.48
C GLY A 144 -21.45 5.95 -1.89
N TRP A 145 -22.17 7.06 -1.79
CA TRP A 145 -23.56 7.06 -1.37
C TRP A 145 -24.48 6.79 -2.55
N TYR A 146 -25.63 6.17 -2.28
CA TYR A 146 -26.61 5.82 -3.30
C TYR A 146 -28.01 6.31 -2.90
N LEU A 147 -28.88 6.49 -3.90
CA LEU A 147 -30.24 6.96 -3.69
C LEU A 147 -31.21 5.78 -3.62
N CYS A 148 -32.06 5.76 -2.60
CA CYS A 148 -33.27 4.94 -2.60
C CYS A 148 -34.36 5.69 -3.35
N GLU A 149 -34.60 5.32 -4.61
CA GLU A 149 -35.53 6.03 -5.50
C GLU A 149 -36.96 6.09 -4.94
N GLU A 150 -37.38 5.02 -4.25
CA GLU A 150 -38.72 4.89 -3.64
C GLU A 150 -38.96 5.89 -2.51
N THR A 151 -37.94 6.15 -1.69
CA THR A 151 -38.06 6.98 -0.48
C THR A 151 -37.32 8.32 -0.59
N GLY A 152 -36.62 8.57 -1.70
CA GLY A 152 -35.76 9.73 -1.91
C GLY A 152 -34.56 9.83 -0.96
N SER A 153 -34.27 8.77 -0.19
CA SER A 153 -33.25 8.81 0.85
C SER A 153 -31.86 8.47 0.31
N GLN A 154 -30.84 9.19 0.76
CA GLN A 154 -29.46 8.93 0.38
C GLN A 154 -28.77 8.07 1.43
N CYS A 155 -28.31 6.88 1.03
CA CYS A 155 -27.75 5.89 1.92
C CYS A 155 -26.25 5.74 1.72
N ARG A 156 -25.53 5.64 2.83
CA ARG A 156 -24.10 5.33 2.84
C ARG A 156 -23.87 3.82 2.65
N PRO A 157 -22.66 3.41 2.24
CA PRO A 157 -22.28 2.00 2.22
C PRO A 157 -22.53 1.29 3.55
N GLY A 158 -22.96 0.03 3.49
CA GLY A 158 -23.33 -0.77 4.67
C GLY A 158 -24.80 -0.63 5.10
N PHE A 159 -25.60 0.13 4.33
CA PHE A 159 -27.04 0.22 4.46
C PHE A 159 -27.71 -0.38 3.22
N LYS A 160 -29.01 -0.66 3.32
CA LYS A 160 -29.93 -1.04 2.25
C LYS A 160 -31.12 -0.09 2.26
N CYS A 161 -31.85 0.00 1.14
CA CYS A 161 -33.11 0.72 1.11
C CYS A 161 -34.16 -0.05 1.90
N SER A 162 -34.87 0.66 2.77
CA SER A 162 -36.14 0.19 3.31
C SER A 162 -37.24 0.42 2.28
N ALA A 163 -38.18 -0.52 2.21
CA ALA A 163 -39.34 -0.44 1.32
C ALA A 163 -40.23 0.78 1.63
N GLU A 164 -40.27 1.20 2.90
CA GLU A 164 -41.16 2.29 3.33
C GLU A 164 -40.39 3.54 3.76
N ARG A 165 -39.19 3.40 4.33
CA ARG A 165 -38.50 4.56 4.91
C ARG A 165 -36.98 4.45 4.96
N GLY A 166 -36.33 5.13 4.03
CA GLY A 166 -34.92 5.48 4.11
C GLY A 166 -33.95 4.32 4.16
N CYS A 167 -32.90 4.48 4.97
CA CYS A 167 -31.74 3.60 5.00
C CYS A 167 -31.76 2.71 6.23
N VAL A 168 -31.73 1.39 6.04
CA VAL A 168 -31.65 0.38 7.10
C VAL A 168 -30.29 -0.30 7.03
N PRO A 169 -29.63 -0.68 8.14
CA PRO A 169 -28.37 -1.41 8.06
C PRO A 169 -28.51 -2.68 7.22
N LEU A 170 -27.50 -3.01 6.41
CA LEU A 170 -27.58 -4.10 5.42
C LEU A 170 -28.01 -5.45 6.04
N LYS A 171 -27.52 -5.74 7.25
CA LYS A 171 -27.77 -6.98 7.99
C LYS A 171 -28.97 -6.90 8.94
N ALA A 172 -29.59 -5.74 9.09
CA ALA A 172 -30.75 -5.58 9.96
C ALA A 172 -32.01 -6.15 9.27
N VAL A 173 -32.96 -6.60 10.09
CA VAL A 173 -34.29 -6.97 9.63
C VAL A 173 -35.11 -5.68 9.53
N ASP A 174 -35.56 -5.35 8.32
CA ASP A 174 -36.38 -4.17 8.09
C ASP A 174 -37.82 -4.47 8.51
N CYS A 175 -38.32 -3.71 9.49
CA CYS A 175 -39.66 -3.87 10.04
C CYS A 175 -40.65 -2.87 9.46
N GLY A 176 -40.25 -2.10 8.44
CA GLY A 176 -41.05 -1.02 7.89
C GLY A 176 -41.10 0.20 8.82
N GLN A 177 -41.73 1.27 8.35
CA GLN A 177 -41.93 2.53 9.10
C GLN A 177 -40.64 3.20 9.64
N GLY A 178 -39.46 2.79 9.16
CA GLY A 178 -38.16 3.23 9.64
C GLY A 178 -37.68 2.51 10.90
N LYS A 179 -38.32 1.40 11.28
CA LYS A 179 -37.89 0.51 12.35
C LYS A 179 -37.14 -0.67 11.77
N TRP A 180 -36.13 -1.13 12.49
CA TRP A 180 -35.38 -2.32 12.12
C TRP A 180 -34.85 -3.01 13.36
N CYS A 181 -34.69 -4.33 13.24
CA CYS A 181 -34.16 -5.18 14.29
C CYS A 181 -32.74 -5.64 13.96
N LYS A 182 -31.99 -6.05 14.99
CA LYS A 182 -30.62 -6.52 14.81
C LYS A 182 -30.59 -7.80 13.97
N PRO A 183 -29.44 -8.15 13.38
CA PRO A 183 -29.30 -9.44 12.73
C PRO A 183 -29.62 -10.57 13.71
N GLY A 184 -30.53 -11.48 13.34
CA GLY A 184 -30.97 -12.58 14.21
C GLY A 184 -32.23 -12.29 15.05
N GLU A 185 -32.87 -11.14 14.85
CA GLU A 185 -34.15 -10.80 15.46
C GLU A 185 -35.28 -10.74 14.41
N ILE A 186 -36.53 -10.96 14.83
CA ILE A 186 -37.76 -10.79 14.05
C ILE A 186 -38.53 -9.54 14.48
N CYS A 187 -39.30 -8.99 13.56
CA CYS A 187 -40.21 -7.88 13.82
C CYS A 187 -41.50 -8.38 14.48
N LEU A 188 -41.84 -7.81 15.64
CA LEU A 188 -43.10 -8.10 16.31
C LEU A 188 -44.25 -7.26 15.73
N PRO A 189 -45.47 -7.81 15.62
CA PRO A 189 -46.65 -7.09 15.12
C PRO A 189 -47.00 -5.85 15.95
N GLU A 190 -46.80 -5.92 17.28
CA GLU A 190 -46.98 -4.77 18.19
C GLU A 190 -45.91 -3.67 18.04
N GLY A 191 -44.89 -3.92 17.21
CA GLY A 191 -43.73 -3.05 17.08
C GLY A 191 -42.67 -3.39 18.12
N GLY A 192 -41.60 -4.04 17.70
CA GLY A 192 -40.51 -4.46 18.57
C GLY A 192 -39.65 -5.52 17.89
N CYS A 193 -38.63 -5.98 18.60
CA CYS A 193 -37.68 -6.99 18.13
C CYS A 193 -37.66 -8.16 19.10
N ALA A 194 -37.74 -9.39 18.58
CA ALA A 194 -37.58 -10.61 19.36
C ALA A 194 -36.51 -11.50 18.70
N PRO A 195 -35.77 -12.32 19.45
CA PRO A 195 -34.86 -13.30 18.84
C PRO A 195 -35.63 -14.30 17.96
N VAL A 196 -34.98 -14.78 16.90
CA VAL A 196 -35.46 -15.94 16.14
C VAL A 196 -35.25 -17.17 17.02
N GLU A 197 -36.34 -17.78 17.52
CA GLU A 197 -36.30 -19.05 18.26
C GLU A 197 -35.89 -20.25 17.39
#